data_AF-A0A7W6A6X0-F1
#
_entry.id   AF-A0A7W6A6X0-F1
#
_cell.length_a   1.000
_cell.length_b   1.000
_cell.length_c   1.000
_cell.angle_alpha   90.00
_cell.angle_beta   90.00
_cell.angle_gamma   90.00
#
_symmetry.space_group_name_H-M   'P 1'
#
loop_
_entity.id
_entity.type
_entity.pdbx_description
1 polymer ?
#
loop_
_entity_poly.entity_id
_entity_poly.type
_entity_poly.pdbx_seq_one_letter_code
_entity_poly.pdbx_strand_id
1 'polypeptide(L)'
;MSAQLIRMNTTASNLANAGGIAGTADTAYKTMKPVFRTSFDAATGLSTVDVEKIVTAGEDPTKRHDPNNPMADKDGNVFEAAVDETRELVDMMETARTYQNNVEVMQTAKSLILDTLKLGR
;
A
#
# COMPACT_ATOMS: atom_id res chain seq x y z
N MET A 1 12.13 -5.42 4.86
CA MET A 1 11.35 -5.96 3.71
C MET A 1 9.85 -6.03 3.99
N SER A 2 9.43 -6.44 5.19
CA SER A 2 8.01 -6.45 5.63
C SER A 2 7.29 -5.12 5.37
N ALA A 3 7.96 -3.98 5.59
CA ALA A 3 7.38 -2.66 5.37
C ALA A 3 6.93 -2.41 3.92
N GLN A 4 7.72 -2.83 2.92
CA GLN A 4 7.35 -2.68 1.51
C GLN A 4 6.20 -3.63 1.12
N LEU A 5 6.14 -4.82 1.70
CA LEU A 5 5.00 -5.73 1.50
C LEU A 5 3.71 -5.14 2.06
N ILE A 6 3.77 -4.50 3.23
CA ILE A 6 2.62 -3.81 3.81
C ILE A 6 2.19 -2.62 2.93
N ARG A 7 3.13 -1.83 2.39
CA ARG A 7 2.81 -0.80 1.39
C ARG A 7 2.06 -1.39 0.21
N MET A 8 2.59 -2.48 -0.38
CA MET A 8 1.99 -3.14 -1.53
C MET A 8 0.56 -3.60 -1.25
N ASN A 9 0.35 -4.24 -0.09
CA ASN A 9 -0.98 -4.72 0.31
C ASN A 9 -1.95 -3.58 0.57
N THR A 10 -1.47 -2.47 1.15
CA THR A 10 -2.32 -1.30 1.42
C THR A 10 -2.72 -0.63 0.10
N THR A 11 -1.78 -0.41 -0.82
CA THR A 11 -2.05 0.13 -2.17
C THR A 11 -2.96 -0.80 -2.97
N ALA A 12 -2.79 -2.12 -2.87
CA ALA A 12 -3.69 -3.09 -3.50
C ALA A 12 -5.11 -3.03 -2.93
N SER A 13 -5.25 -2.85 -1.62
CA SER A 13 -6.55 -2.66 -0.99
C SER A 13 -7.21 -1.36 -1.47
N ASN A 14 -6.45 -0.26 -1.59
CA ASN A 14 -6.98 1.00 -2.11
C ASN A 14 -7.50 0.82 -3.54
N LEU A 15 -6.69 0.21 -4.42
CA LEU A 15 -7.07 -0.01 -5.80
C LEU A 15 -8.30 -0.93 -5.94
N ALA A 16 -8.43 -1.95 -5.08
CA ALA A 16 -9.58 -2.85 -5.09
C ALA A 16 -10.89 -2.17 -4.66
N ASN A 17 -10.80 -1.10 -3.86
CA ASN A 17 -11.95 -0.31 -3.41
C ASN A 17 -12.12 0.99 -4.23
N ALA A 18 -11.27 1.22 -5.23
CA ALA A 18 -11.40 2.35 -6.12
C ALA A 18 -12.65 2.20 -6.99
N GLY A 19 -13.32 3.32 -7.26
CA GLY A 19 -14.63 3.34 -7.93
C GLY A 19 -15.80 2.80 -7.09
N GLY A 20 -15.57 2.44 -5.82
CA GLY A 20 -16.62 2.07 -4.89
C GLY A 20 -17.58 3.23 -4.61
N ILE A 21 -18.85 2.91 -4.40
CA ILE A 21 -19.89 3.89 -4.04
C ILE A 21 -20.51 3.55 -2.69
N ALA A 22 -20.86 4.58 -1.93
CA ALA A 22 -21.51 4.45 -0.64
C ALA A 22 -22.68 5.44 -0.50
N GLY A 23 -23.65 5.09 0.33
CA GLY A 23 -24.80 5.96 0.62
C GLY A 23 -24.51 7.09 1.60
N THR A 24 -23.34 7.12 2.26
CA THR A 24 -22.95 8.23 3.14
C THR A 24 -21.46 8.54 2.99
N ALA A 25 -21.06 9.77 3.30
CA ALA A 25 -19.65 10.16 3.29
C ALA A 25 -18.79 9.35 4.27
N ASP A 26 -19.35 8.95 5.42
CA ASP A 26 -18.63 8.21 6.45
C ASP A 26 -18.39 6.74 6.06
N THR A 27 -19.27 6.18 5.24
CA THR A 27 -19.15 4.80 4.75
C THR A 27 -18.42 4.70 3.41
N ALA A 28 -18.13 5.83 2.76
CA ALA A 28 -17.33 5.85 1.55
C ALA A 28 -15.88 5.50 1.86
N TYR A 29 -15.30 4.64 1.02
CA TYR A 29 -13.93 4.21 1.21
C TYR A 29 -12.97 5.39 1.05
N LYS A 30 -12.03 5.52 1.99
CA LYS A 30 -10.96 6.51 1.94
C LYS A 30 -9.63 5.78 1.82
N THR A 31 -8.73 6.32 1.00
CA THR A 31 -7.40 5.77 0.80
C THR A 31 -6.68 5.56 2.13
N MET A 32 -5.96 4.44 2.25
CA MET A 32 -5.14 4.10 3.41
C MET A 32 -3.66 4.18 3.03
N LYS A 33 -2.81 4.67 3.94
CA LYS A 33 -1.35 4.72 3.75
C LYS A 33 -0.60 4.24 4.99
N PRO A 34 0.45 3.42 4.83
CA PRO A 34 1.33 3.05 5.94
C PRO A 34 2.22 4.24 6.34
N VAL A 35 2.40 4.42 7.63
CA VAL A 35 3.39 5.33 8.23
C VAL A 35 4.62 4.52 8.58
N PHE A 36 5.75 4.92 8.01
CA PHE A 36 7.04 4.27 8.24
C PHE A 36 7.82 4.94 9.36
N ARG A 37 8.55 4.12 10.12
CA ARG A 37 9.49 4.58 11.14
C ARG A 37 10.83 3.89 10.93
N THR A 38 11.90 4.66 11.13
CA THR A 38 13.25 4.10 11.17
C THR A 38 13.45 3.33 12.48
N SER A 39 13.99 2.13 12.37
CA SER A 39 14.36 1.29 13.50
C SER A 39 15.88 1.13 13.47
N PHE A 40 16.56 1.63 14.49
CA PHE A 40 18.01 1.54 14.59
C PHE A 40 18.39 0.56 15.69
N ASP A 41 19.14 -0.47 15.32
CA ASP A 41 19.69 -1.41 16.27
C ASP A 41 21.13 -0.99 16.61
N ALA A 42 21.32 -0.46 17.82
CA ALA A 42 22.61 -0.02 18.32
C ALA A 42 23.61 -1.17 18.54
N ALA A 43 23.13 -2.42 18.70
CA ALA A 43 24.00 -3.57 18.92
C ALA A 43 24.62 -4.08 17.60
N THR A 44 23.85 -4.05 16.51
CA THR A 44 24.32 -4.49 15.19
C THR A 44 24.79 -3.33 14.30
N GLY A 45 24.48 -2.09 14.68
CA GLY A 45 24.72 -0.90 13.85
C GLY A 45 23.82 -0.81 12.61
N LEU A 46 22.83 -1.69 12.49
CA LEU A 46 21.95 -1.77 11.32
C LEU A 46 20.75 -0.85 11.48
N SER A 47 20.39 -0.20 10.37
CA SER A 47 19.16 0.59 10.24
C SER A 47 18.16 -0.17 9.39
N THR A 48 16.93 -0.28 9.88
CA THR A 48 15.81 -0.89 9.16
C THR A 48 14.61 0.07 9.14
N VAL A 49 13.58 -0.29 8.40
CA VAL A 49 12.32 0.46 8.33
C VAL A 49 11.19 -0.47 8.71
N ASP A 50 10.40 -0.03 9.69
CA ASP A 50 9.20 -0.71 10.17
C ASP A 50 7.95 0.11 9.85
N VAL A 51 6.79 -0.53 9.87
CA VAL A 51 5.49 0.14 9.78
C VAL A 51 4.99 0.40 11.18
N GLU A 52 4.80 1.67 11.51
CA GLU A 52 4.28 2.08 12.82
C GLU A 52 2.76 1.91 12.88
N LYS A 53 2.06 2.33 11.82
CA LYS A 53 0.60 2.24 11.70
C LYS A 53 0.14 2.41 10.26
N ILE A 54 -1.07 2.01 9.96
CA ILE A 54 -1.78 2.36 8.73
C ILE A 54 -2.80 3.44 9.09
N VAL A 55 -2.80 4.55 8.37
CA VAL A 55 -3.72 5.67 8.58
C VAL A 55 -4.59 5.86 7.36
N THR A 56 -5.81 6.31 7.58
CA THR A 56 -6.66 6.83 6.51
C THR A 56 -6.05 8.15 6.05
N ALA A 57 -5.62 8.19 4.80
CA ALA A 57 -4.96 9.31 4.16
C ALA A 57 -5.56 9.47 2.76
N GLY A 58 -6.37 10.51 2.59
CA GLY A 58 -7.06 10.76 1.33
C GLY A 58 -7.93 12.01 1.46
N GLU A 59 -8.39 12.51 0.32
CA GLU A 59 -9.34 13.60 0.26
C GLU A 59 -10.72 13.14 0.75
N ASP A 60 -11.64 14.08 0.92
CA ASP A 60 -13.00 13.70 1.24
C ASP A 60 -13.71 13.09 0.02
N PRO A 61 -14.57 12.07 0.24
CA PRO A 61 -15.37 11.43 -0.80
C PRO A 61 -16.15 12.44 -1.66
N THR A 62 -16.08 12.28 -2.97
CA THR A 62 -16.83 13.13 -3.90
C THR A 62 -18.31 12.76 -3.87
N LYS A 63 -19.18 13.75 -3.68
CA LYS A 63 -20.64 13.58 -3.71
C LYS A 63 -21.14 13.70 -5.15
N ARG A 64 -21.88 12.69 -5.61
CA ARG A 64 -22.54 12.67 -6.93
C ARG A 64 -24.03 12.43 -6.76
N HIS A 65 -24.86 13.18 -7.48
CA HIS A 65 -26.31 12.98 -7.47
C HIS A 65 -26.69 11.90 -8.50
N ASP A 66 -27.22 10.78 -8.03
CA ASP A 66 -27.63 9.63 -8.84
C ASP A 66 -28.83 8.93 -8.18
N PRO A 67 -30.05 9.46 -8.35
CA PRO A 67 -31.25 8.98 -7.66
C PRO A 67 -31.74 7.60 -8.12
N ASN A 68 -31.24 7.10 -9.25
CA ASN A 68 -31.56 5.75 -9.75
C ASN A 68 -30.65 4.67 -9.17
N ASN A 69 -29.66 5.04 -8.36
CA ASN A 69 -28.70 4.12 -7.78
C ASN A 69 -29.26 3.41 -6.54
N PRO A 70 -29.20 2.07 -6.45
CA PRO A 70 -29.65 1.34 -5.26
C PRO A 70 -28.92 1.74 -3.96
N MET A 71 -27.71 2.28 -4.09
CA MET A 71 -26.86 2.71 -2.97
C MET A 71 -27.04 4.20 -2.63
N ALA A 72 -27.97 4.90 -3.29
CA ALA A 72 -28.23 6.31 -3.03
C ALA A 72 -28.84 6.55 -1.64
N ASP A 73 -28.52 7.69 -1.06
CA ASP A 73 -29.16 8.19 0.15
C ASP A 73 -30.63 8.59 -0.10
N LYS A 74 -31.32 9.02 0.97
CA LYS A 74 -32.72 9.47 0.90
C LYS A 74 -32.94 10.65 -0.06
N ASP A 75 -31.87 11.39 -0.35
CA ASP A 75 -31.87 12.57 -1.21
C ASP A 75 -31.34 12.24 -2.63
N GLY A 76 -31.13 10.96 -2.95
CA GLY A 76 -30.67 10.50 -4.26
C GLY A 76 -29.17 10.71 -4.52
N ASN A 77 -28.34 10.85 -3.50
CA ASN A 77 -26.90 11.05 -3.64
C ASN A 77 -26.10 9.79 -3.33
N VAL A 78 -24.99 9.63 -4.04
CA VAL A 78 -23.96 8.64 -3.80
C VAL A 78 -22.63 9.33 -3.50
N PHE A 79 -21.81 8.68 -2.70
CA PHE A 79 -20.48 9.13 -2.34
C PHE A 79 -19.46 8.18 -2.97
N GLU A 80 -18.60 8.71 -3.83
CA GLU A 80 -17.54 7.95 -4.49
C GLU A 80 -16.34 7.79 -3.56
N ALA A 81 -15.69 6.63 -3.62
CA ALA A 81 -14.46 6.35 -2.88
C ALA A 81 -13.40 7.43 -3.18
N ALA A 82 -12.78 7.95 -2.13
CA ALA A 82 -11.70 8.94 -2.22
C ALA A 82 -10.37 8.23 -2.51
N VAL A 83 -10.28 7.62 -3.69
CA VAL A 83 -9.11 6.89 -4.18
C VAL A 83 -8.78 7.38 -5.59
N ASP A 84 -7.56 7.87 -5.77
CA ASP A 84 -7.01 8.17 -7.09
C ASP A 84 -6.38 6.89 -7.67
N GLU A 85 -7.11 6.24 -8.57
CA GLU A 85 -6.66 5.02 -9.24
C GLU A 85 -5.31 5.18 -9.93
N THR A 86 -5.08 6.31 -10.59
CA THR A 86 -3.86 6.54 -11.35
C THR A 86 -2.66 6.61 -10.41
N ARG A 87 -2.83 7.34 -9.30
CA ARG A 87 -1.79 7.46 -8.27
C ARG A 87 -1.52 6.12 -7.58
N GLU A 88 -2.55 5.36 -7.21
CA GLU A 88 -2.36 4.06 -6.55
C GLU A 88 -1.76 3.00 -7.50
N LEU A 89 -2.07 3.04 -8.80
CA LEU A 89 -1.43 2.17 -9.79
C LEU A 89 0.06 2.45 -9.93
N VAL A 90 0.46 3.73 -9.94
CA VAL A 90 1.88 4.12 -9.96
C VAL A 90 2.59 3.66 -8.69
N ASP A 91 1.98 3.88 -7.51
CA ASP A 91 2.50 3.45 -6.21
C ASP A 91 2.64 1.91 -6.13
N MET A 92 1.69 1.17 -6.72
CA MET A 92 1.75 -0.29 -6.80
C MET A 92 2.90 -0.76 -7.69
N MET A 93 3.08 -0.15 -8.86
CA MET A 93 4.20 -0.49 -9.76
C MET A 93 5.55 -0.22 -9.11
N GLU A 94 5.71 0.92 -8.43
CA GLU A 94 6.93 1.27 -7.70
C GLU A 94 7.23 0.24 -6.60
N THR A 95 6.19 -0.10 -5.82
CA THR A 95 6.34 -1.04 -4.70
C THR A 95 6.63 -2.45 -5.18
N ALA A 96 5.98 -2.91 -6.26
CA ALA A 96 6.22 -4.22 -6.87
C ALA A 96 7.66 -4.33 -7.39
N ARG A 97 8.17 -3.30 -8.09
CA ARG A 97 9.55 -3.26 -8.56
C ARG A 97 10.55 -3.26 -7.40
N THR A 98 10.26 -2.50 -6.35
CA THR A 98 11.11 -2.47 -5.14
C THR A 98 11.14 -3.82 -4.45
N TYR A 99 9.99 -4.51 -4.35
CA TYR A 99 9.93 -5.87 -3.81
C TYR A 99 10.74 -6.86 -4.65
N GLN A 100 10.60 -6.82 -5.98
CA GLN A 100 11.37 -7.66 -6.89
C GLN A 100 12.89 -7.43 -6.72
N ASN A 101 13.33 -6.18 -6.70
CA ASN A 101 14.74 -5.83 -6.51
C ASN A 101 15.27 -6.38 -5.16
N ASN A 102 14.49 -6.28 -4.09
CA ASN A 102 14.89 -6.80 -2.77
C ASN A 102 15.06 -8.33 -2.79
N VAL A 103 14.15 -9.04 -3.49
CA VAL A 103 14.26 -10.50 -3.67
C VAL A 103 15.53 -10.85 -4.45
N GLU A 104 15.84 -10.10 -5.50
CA GLU A 104 17.04 -10.30 -6.33
C GLU A 104 18.34 -10.05 -5.54
N VAL A 105 18.38 -9.01 -4.71
CA VAL A 105 19.53 -8.74 -3.82
C VAL A 105 19.76 -9.91 -2.87
N MET A 106 18.69 -10.44 -2.25
CA MET A 106 18.79 -11.59 -1.35
C MET A 106 19.27 -12.86 -2.08
N GLN A 107 18.79 -13.08 -3.29
CA GLN A 107 19.20 -14.23 -4.10
C GLN A 107 20.67 -14.12 -4.50
N THR A 108 21.13 -12.92 -4.87
CA THR A 108 22.54 -12.63 -5.17
C THR A 108 23.41 -12.88 -3.94
N ALA A 109 23.02 -12.34 -2.78
CA ALA A 109 23.75 -12.55 -1.53
C ALA A 109 23.85 -14.04 -1.17
N LYS A 110 22.76 -14.80 -1.33
CA LYS A 110 22.75 -16.25 -1.13
C LYS A 110 23.71 -16.97 -2.07
N SER A 111 23.74 -16.60 -3.36
CA SER A 111 24.69 -17.19 -4.32
C SER A 111 26.14 -16.95 -3.91
N LEU A 112 26.47 -15.70 -3.55
CA LEU A 112 27.83 -15.33 -3.13
C LEU A 112 28.27 -16.11 -1.89
N ILE A 113 27.39 -16.31 -0.90
CA ILE A 113 27.67 -17.11 0.29
C ILE A 113 27.95 -18.57 -0.09
N LEU A 114 27.11 -19.17 -0.95
CA LEU A 114 27.28 -20.55 -1.40
C LEU A 114 28.58 -20.74 -2.19
N ASP A 115 28.93 -19.80 -3.06
CA ASP A 115 30.16 -19.88 -3.84
C ASP A 115 31.40 -19.70 -2.96
N THR A 116 31.34 -18.83 -1.95
CA THR A 116 32.40 -18.70 -0.93
C THR A 116 32.59 -20.00 -0.15
N LEU A 117 31.50 -20.68 0.23
CA LEU A 117 31.57 -21.97 0.92
C LEU A 117 32.15 -23.08 0.04
N LYS A 118 31.92 -23.05 -1.28
CA LYS A 118 32.53 -24.00 -2.23
C LYS A 118 34.03 -23.79 -2.38
N LEU A 119 34.50 -22.55 -2.33
CA LEU A 119 35.94 -22.22 -2.40
C LEU A 119 36.73 -22.71 -1.18
N GLY A 120 36.07 -22.93 -0.04
CA GLY A 120 36.69 -23.46 1.17
C GLY A 120 36.83 -24.99 1.22
N ARG A 121 36.57 -25.71 0.12
CA ARG A 121 36.72 -27.17 -0.01
C ARG A 121 37.84 -27.55 -0.95
#